data_AF-A0A0D5MAG4-F1
#
_entry.id   AF-A0A0D5MAG4-F1
#
_cell.length_a   1.000
_cell.length_b   1.000
_cell.length_c   1.000
_cell.angle_alpha   90.00
_cell.angle_beta   90.00
_cell.angle_gamma   90.00
#
_symmetry.space_group_name_H-M   'P 1'
#
loop_
_entity.id
_entity.type
_entity.pdbx_description
1 polymer ?
#
loop_
_entity_poly.entity_id
_entity_poly.type
_entity_poly.pdbx_seq_one_letter_code
_entity_poly.pdbx_strand_id
1 'polypeptide(L)'
;MWRLDRLGRSLPHLIEVVSTLDARGVGFRSLTESIDTTTPGGRLIFHVFGALGQFERDLIRDRTKAGLAAAAARGRKGECKPVVTDDKLKRAREHLANGLSIREAAARIKVSKTALYAALEASQSEAPDHSATDFRHAVRSSSENNTWRGKLHV
;
A
#
# COMPACT_ATOMS: atom_id res chain seq x y z
N MET A 1 -20.14 28.61 -5.29
CA MET A 1 -20.49 27.20 -4.95
C MET A 1 -21.43 27.18 -3.75
N TRP A 2 -22.21 26.11 -3.54
CA TRP A 2 -23.09 26.04 -2.36
C TRP A 2 -22.30 25.90 -1.05
N ARG A 3 -21.35 24.96 -0.97
CA ARG A 3 -20.58 24.60 0.24
C ARG A 3 -19.12 24.21 -0.09
N LEU A 4 -18.18 24.46 0.82
CA LEU A 4 -16.72 24.26 0.65
C LEU A 4 -16.28 22.80 0.46
N ASP A 5 -16.99 21.87 1.10
CA ASP A 5 -16.73 20.42 1.07
C ASP A 5 -16.81 19.83 -0.35
N ARG A 6 -17.50 20.51 -1.27
CA ARG A 6 -17.62 20.11 -2.67
C ARG A 6 -16.44 20.52 -3.54
N LEU A 7 -15.54 21.38 -3.05
CA LEU A 7 -14.40 21.89 -3.82
C LEU A 7 -13.11 21.09 -3.58
N GLY A 8 -12.95 20.48 -2.40
CA GLY A 8 -11.73 19.73 -2.10
C GLY A 8 -11.89 18.67 -1.02
N ARG A 9 -11.10 17.59 -1.15
CA ARG A 9 -11.04 16.47 -0.19
C ARG A 9 -10.12 16.76 1.01
N SER A 10 -9.37 17.85 0.94
CA SER A 10 -8.47 18.31 1.99
C SER A 10 -8.25 19.82 1.84
N LEU A 11 -7.87 20.49 2.93
CA LEU A 11 -7.61 21.93 2.92
C LEU A 11 -6.44 22.36 1.99
N PRO A 12 -5.32 21.63 1.84
CA PRO A 12 -4.27 22.00 0.90
C PRO A 12 -4.77 21.94 -0.54
N HIS A 13 -5.54 20.91 -0.87
CA HIS A 13 -6.17 20.78 -2.18
C HIS A 13 -7.15 21.93 -2.42
N LEU A 14 -7.90 22.34 -1.40
CA LEU A 14 -8.77 23.51 -1.48
C LEU A 14 -7.97 24.80 -1.74
N ILE A 15 -6.87 25.05 -1.01
CA ILE A 15 -6.01 26.21 -1.21
C ILE A 15 -5.42 26.20 -2.63
N GLU A 16 -4.89 25.06 -3.08
CA GLU A 16 -4.35 24.88 -4.43
C GLU A 16 -5.38 25.21 -5.51
N VAL A 17 -6.60 24.68 -5.40
CA VAL A 17 -7.67 24.95 -6.34
C VAL A 17 -8.05 26.43 -6.35
N VAL A 18 -8.22 27.05 -5.18
CA VAL A 18 -8.59 28.47 -5.08
C VAL A 18 -7.47 29.38 -5.60
N SER A 19 -6.20 29.08 -5.28
CA SER A 19 -5.05 29.82 -5.83
C SER A 19 -4.94 29.68 -7.34
N THR A 20 -5.26 28.50 -7.89
CA THR A 20 -5.27 28.28 -9.34
C THR A 20 -6.39 29.07 -10.02
N LEU A 21 -7.55 29.21 -9.38
CA LEU A 21 -8.65 30.05 -9.87
C LEU A 21 -8.28 31.54 -9.82
N ASP A 22 -7.68 31.99 -8.72
CA ASP A 22 -7.25 33.38 -8.56
C ASP A 22 -6.19 33.78 -9.61
N ALA A 23 -5.22 32.89 -9.90
CA ALA A 23 -4.23 33.09 -10.96
C ALA A 23 -4.85 33.22 -12.37
N ARG A 24 -6.08 32.73 -12.57
CA ARG A 24 -6.86 32.87 -13.81
C ARG A 24 -7.82 34.06 -13.77
N GLY A 25 -7.78 34.88 -12.72
CA GLY A 25 -8.69 36.00 -12.50
C GLY A 25 -10.10 35.57 -12.09
N VAL A 26 -10.28 34.33 -11.63
CA VAL A 26 -11.57 33.78 -11.22
C VAL A 26 -11.72 33.89 -9.71
N GLY A 27 -12.66 34.73 -9.27
CA GLY A 27 -13.03 34.84 -7.86
C GLY A 27 -13.79 33.61 -7.36
N PHE A 28 -13.52 33.22 -6.11
CA PHE A 28 -14.22 32.12 -5.46
C PHE A 28 -15.12 32.65 -4.35
N ARG A 29 -16.40 32.25 -4.37
CA ARG A 29 -17.36 32.54 -3.31
C ARG A 29 -18.11 31.29 -2.90
N SER A 30 -18.15 31.07 -1.59
CA SER A 30 -19.04 30.08 -0.98
C SER A 30 -20.32 30.75 -0.47
N LEU A 31 -21.46 30.13 -0.77
CA LEU A 31 -22.78 30.64 -0.38
C LEU A 31 -23.12 30.32 1.08
N THR A 32 -22.66 29.18 1.62
CA THR A 32 -22.92 28.80 3.02
C THR A 32 -21.87 29.29 4.01
N GLU A 33 -20.60 29.40 3.61
CA GLU A 33 -19.52 29.77 4.56
C GLU A 33 -19.18 31.27 4.57
N SER A 34 -19.90 32.12 3.85
CA SER A 34 -19.62 33.57 3.75
C SER A 34 -18.18 33.91 3.33
N ILE A 35 -17.46 32.97 2.69
CA ILE A 35 -16.10 33.19 2.19
C ILE A 35 -16.20 33.78 0.79
N ASP A 36 -15.59 34.95 0.60
CA ASP A 36 -15.52 35.65 -0.69
C ASP A 36 -14.08 36.08 -0.98
N THR A 37 -13.38 35.32 -1.83
CA THR A 37 -11.97 35.60 -2.19
C THR A 37 -11.83 36.68 -3.26
N THR A 38 -12.92 37.31 -3.72
CA THR A 38 -12.84 38.48 -4.62
C THR A 38 -12.30 39.71 -3.90
N THR A 39 -12.48 39.78 -2.58
CA THR A 39 -12.04 40.91 -1.74
C THR A 39 -10.65 40.64 -1.13
N PRO A 40 -9.81 41.67 -0.93
CA PRO A 40 -8.53 41.52 -0.23
C PRO A 40 -8.67 40.92 1.18
N GLY A 41 -9.69 41.35 1.93
CA GLY A 41 -9.98 40.84 3.27
C GLY A 41 -10.41 39.37 3.26
N GLY A 42 -11.24 38.96 2.31
CA GLY A 42 -11.65 37.56 2.17
C GLY A 42 -10.52 36.63 1.73
N ARG A 43 -9.58 37.11 0.88
CA ARG A 43 -8.35 36.36 0.57
C ARG A 43 -7.48 36.17 1.81
N LEU A 44 -7.30 37.21 2.62
CA LEU A 44 -6.54 37.12 3.87
C LEU A 44 -7.14 36.07 4.81
N ILE A 45 -8.44 36.17 5.10
CA ILE A 45 -9.14 35.25 5.99
C ILE A 45 -9.06 33.81 5.46
N PHE A 46 -9.24 33.63 4.15
CA PHE A 46 -9.09 32.33 3.51
C PHE A 46 -7.69 31.73 3.72
N HIS A 47 -6.62 32.52 3.55
CA HIS A 47 -5.26 32.05 3.80
C HIS A 47 -4.99 31.76 5.28
N VAL A 48 -5.53 32.54 6.21
CA VAL A 48 -5.39 32.30 7.66
C VAL A 48 -6.05 30.98 8.05
N PHE A 49 -7.30 30.73 7.61
CA PHE A 49 -7.96 29.44 7.85
C PHE A 49 -7.22 28.29 7.18
N GLY A 50 -6.68 28.54 5.98
CA GLY A 50 -5.79 27.62 5.27
C GLY A 50 -4.58 27.20 6.10
N ALA A 51 -3.87 28.18 6.66
CA ALA A 51 -2.70 27.97 7.50
C ALA A 51 -3.07 27.26 8.81
N LEU A 52 -4.17 27.66 9.46
CA LEU A 52 -4.62 27.06 10.71
C LEU A 52 -4.95 25.57 10.54
N GLY A 53 -5.74 25.20 9.54
CA GLY A 53 -6.09 23.80 9.31
C GLY A 53 -4.92 22.96 8.76
N GLN A 54 -3.85 23.59 8.25
CA GLN A 54 -2.59 22.90 7.96
C GLN A 54 -1.81 22.63 9.26
N PHE A 55 -1.67 23.64 10.11
CA PHE A 55 -1.05 23.52 11.43
C PHE A 55 -1.70 22.43 12.29
N GLU A 56 -3.02 22.35 12.34
CA GLU A 56 -3.74 21.28 13.07
C GLU A 56 -3.42 19.88 12.53
N ARG A 57 -3.32 19.72 11.21
CA ARG A 57 -2.96 18.43 10.59
C ARG A 57 -1.52 18.03 10.90
N ASP A 58 -0.61 18.99 10.92
CA ASP A 58 0.79 18.75 11.29
C ASP A 58 0.90 18.36 12.76
N LEU A 59 0.16 19.03 13.66
CA LEU A 59 0.05 18.66 15.07
C LEU A 59 -0.46 17.22 15.28
N ILE A 60 -1.51 16.82 14.55
CA ILE A 60 -2.03 15.45 14.60
C ILE A 60 -0.94 14.46 14.17
N ARG A 61 -0.25 14.76 13.06
CA ARG A 61 0.82 13.91 12.53
C ARG A 61 1.98 13.76 13.52
N ASP A 62 2.39 14.84 14.15
CA ASP A 62 3.48 14.83 15.12
C ASP A 62 3.11 14.05 16.38
N ARG A 63 1.86 14.19 16.86
CA ARG A 63 1.33 13.36 17.94
C ARG A 63 1.30 11.88 17.57
N THR A 64 0.89 11.54 16.35
CA THR A 64 0.91 10.14 15.87
C THR A 64 2.32 9.58 15.84
N LYS A 65 3.29 10.34 15.30
CA LYS A 65 4.70 9.92 15.29
C LYS A 65 5.25 9.70 16.69
N ALA A 66 4.99 10.63 17.61
CA ALA A 66 5.38 10.49 19.02
C ALA A 66 4.76 9.23 19.66
N GLY A 67 3.48 8.97 19.38
CA GLY A 67 2.79 7.76 19.84
C GLY A 67 3.40 6.47 19.28
N LEU A 68 3.74 6.45 17.98
CA LEU A 68 4.42 5.33 17.33
C LEU A 68 5.82 5.10 17.91
N ALA A 69 6.60 6.16 18.12
CA ALA A 69 7.92 6.08 18.75
C ALA A 69 7.83 5.52 20.18
N ALA A 70 6.87 5.99 20.98
CA ALA A 70 6.63 5.47 22.32
C ALA A 70 6.11 4.02 22.34
N ALA A 71 5.36 3.59 21.32
CA ALA A 71 4.96 2.20 21.15
C ALA A 71 6.15 1.31 20.78
N ALA A 72 7.01 1.78 19.88
CA ALA A 72 8.23 1.09 19.48
C ALA A 72 9.22 0.95 20.65
N ALA A 73 9.41 2.00 21.46
CA ALA A 73 10.23 1.95 22.68
C ALA A 73 9.71 0.93 23.71
N ARG A 74 8.40 0.65 23.71
CA ARG A 74 7.76 -0.41 24.51
C ARG A 74 7.79 -1.79 23.84
N GLY A 75 8.50 -1.93 22.72
CA GLY A 75 8.67 -3.20 21.99
C GLY A 75 7.52 -3.57 21.04
N ARG A 76 6.53 -2.70 20.81
CA ARG A 76 5.51 -2.97 19.79
C ARG A 76 6.07 -2.69 18.40
N LYS A 77 6.17 -3.73 17.57
CA LYS A 77 6.43 -3.60 16.13
C LYS A 77 5.09 -3.43 15.40
N GLY A 78 4.92 -2.31 14.71
CA GLY A 78 3.74 -2.00 13.89
C GLY A 78 3.71 -2.73 12.55
N GLU A 79 4.27 -3.93 12.49
CA GLU A 79 4.40 -4.70 11.26
C GLU A 79 3.10 -5.45 10.93
N CYS A 80 2.83 -5.61 9.64
CA CYS A 80 1.77 -6.50 9.20
C CYS A 80 2.15 -7.93 9.58
N LYS A 81 1.27 -8.64 10.30
CA LYS A 81 1.46 -10.05 10.60
C LYS A 81 1.55 -10.83 9.27
N PRO A 82 2.54 -11.72 9.09
CA PRO A 82 2.65 -12.53 7.89
C PRO A 82 1.37 -13.32 7.63
N VAL A 83 0.85 -13.27 6.41
CA VAL A 83 -0.33 -14.04 5.98
C VAL A 83 -0.04 -15.54 6.01
N VAL A 84 1.21 -15.89 5.70
CA VAL A 84 1.77 -17.22 5.74
C VAL A 84 2.53 -17.36 7.06
N THR A 85 1.89 -18.00 8.04
CA THR A 85 2.47 -18.31 9.35
C THR A 85 3.37 -19.54 9.27
N ASP A 86 4.19 -19.77 10.30
CA ASP A 86 5.09 -20.93 10.38
C ASP A 86 4.33 -22.25 10.24
N ASP A 87 3.16 -22.37 10.87
CA ASP A 87 2.27 -23.54 10.74
C ASP A 87 1.82 -23.75 9.29
N LYS A 88 1.48 -22.66 8.58
CA LYS A 88 1.09 -22.72 7.17
C LYS A 88 2.27 -23.08 6.28
N LEU A 89 3.48 -22.58 6.59
CA LEU A 89 4.71 -22.97 5.91
C LEU A 89 4.99 -24.45 6.09
N LYS A 90 4.87 -24.98 7.30
CA LYS A 90 5.08 -26.38 7.60
C LYS A 90 4.11 -27.27 6.80
N ARG A 91 2.81 -26.96 6.85
CA ARG A 91 1.78 -27.68 6.06
C ARG A 91 1.99 -27.56 4.56
N ALA A 92 2.43 -26.39 4.07
CA ALA A 92 2.81 -26.25 2.66
C ALA A 92 3.96 -27.17 2.28
N ARG A 93 5.03 -27.23 3.08
CA ARG A 93 6.18 -28.12 2.83
C ARG A 93 5.77 -29.59 2.83
N GLU A 94 4.88 -30.00 3.74
CA GLU A 94 4.31 -31.36 3.74
C GLU A 94 3.52 -31.65 2.46
N HIS A 95 2.67 -30.73 1.99
CA HIS A 95 1.95 -30.90 0.74
C HIS A 95 2.88 -30.98 -0.48
N LEU A 96 3.94 -30.16 -0.51
CA LEU A 96 4.94 -30.20 -1.58
C LEU A 96 5.74 -31.50 -1.57
N ALA A 97 6.12 -32.01 -0.39
CA ALA A 97 6.81 -33.30 -0.25
C ALA A 97 5.93 -34.48 -0.70
N ASN A 98 4.61 -34.36 -0.55
CA ASN A 98 3.63 -35.31 -1.08
C ASN A 98 3.38 -35.15 -2.59
N GLY A 99 4.17 -34.34 -3.29
CA GLY A 99 4.12 -34.18 -4.75
C GLY A 99 3.06 -33.20 -5.27
N LEU A 100 2.36 -32.47 -4.40
CA LEU A 100 1.42 -31.44 -4.86
C LEU A 100 2.18 -30.27 -5.48
N SER A 101 1.59 -29.65 -6.51
CA SER A 101 2.13 -28.41 -7.07
C SER A 101 2.01 -27.26 -6.07
N ILE A 102 2.87 -26.25 -6.20
CA ILE A 102 2.84 -25.05 -5.33
C ILE A 102 1.48 -24.33 -5.39
N ARG A 103 0.80 -24.38 -6.54
CA ARG A 103 -0.55 -23.81 -6.69
C ARG A 103 -1.59 -24.57 -5.87
N GLU A 104 -1.54 -25.90 -5.91
CA GLU A 104 -2.46 -26.75 -5.15
C GLU A 104 -2.18 -26.69 -3.65
N ALA A 105 -0.91 -26.71 -3.25
CA ALA A 105 -0.51 -26.53 -1.86
C ALA A 105 -1.02 -25.20 -1.30
N ALA A 106 -0.83 -24.08 -2.03
CA ALA A 106 -1.32 -22.75 -1.64
C ALA A 106 -2.85 -22.71 -1.51
N ALA A 107 -3.59 -23.31 -2.45
CA ALA A 107 -5.04 -23.41 -2.39
C ALA A 107 -5.51 -24.20 -1.14
N ARG A 108 -4.82 -25.30 -0.82
CA ARG A 108 -5.15 -26.18 0.31
C ARG A 108 -4.97 -25.52 1.67
N ILE A 109 -3.95 -24.65 1.80
CA ILE A 109 -3.71 -23.85 3.02
C ILE A 109 -4.37 -22.46 2.99
N LYS A 110 -5.18 -22.17 1.95
CA LYS A 110 -5.94 -20.92 1.77
C LYS A 110 -5.05 -19.66 1.78
N VAL A 111 -3.94 -19.68 1.04
CA VAL A 111 -3.10 -18.48 0.80
C VAL A 111 -2.87 -18.28 -0.69
N SER A 112 -2.51 -17.06 -1.10
CA SER A 112 -2.16 -16.81 -2.50
C SER A 112 -0.86 -17.52 -2.86
N LYS A 113 -0.75 -17.96 -4.13
CA LYS A 113 0.48 -18.54 -4.68
C LYS A 113 1.67 -17.61 -4.42
N THR A 114 1.53 -16.32 -4.71
CA THR A 114 2.56 -15.30 -4.50
C THR A 114 3.00 -15.18 -3.05
N ALA A 115 2.08 -15.20 -2.09
CA ALA A 115 2.42 -15.16 -0.67
C ALA A 115 3.19 -16.42 -0.22
N LEU A 116 2.79 -17.60 -0.71
CA LEU A 116 3.49 -18.84 -0.40
C LEU A 116 4.91 -18.87 -1.01
N TYR A 117 5.06 -18.41 -2.25
CA TYR A 117 6.39 -18.29 -2.89
C TYR A 117 7.32 -17.38 -2.10
N ALA A 118 6.88 -16.15 -1.79
CA ALA A 118 7.68 -15.19 -1.04
C ALA A 118 8.09 -15.74 0.35
N ALA A 119 7.19 -16.45 1.02
CA ALA A 119 7.48 -17.02 2.33
C ALA A 119 8.46 -18.22 2.25
N LEU A 120 8.40 -19.03 1.19
CA LEU A 120 9.37 -20.11 0.96
C LEU A 120 10.77 -19.55 0.64
N GLU A 121 10.87 -18.53 -0.21
CA GLU A 121 12.14 -17.84 -0.55
C GLU A 121 12.76 -17.13 0.66
N ALA A 122 11.95 -16.43 1.45
CA ALA A 122 12.40 -15.80 2.69
C ALA A 122 12.97 -16.84 3.67
N SER A 123 12.31 -18.00 3.81
CA SER A 123 12.77 -19.08 4.69
C SER A 123 14.07 -19.77 4.24
N GLN A 124 14.41 -19.70 2.95
CA GLN A 124 15.68 -20.23 2.42
C GLN A 124 16.84 -19.24 2.63
N SER A 125 16.55 -17.95 2.76
CA SER A 125 17.56 -16.90 2.91
C SER A 125 18.02 -16.71 4.37
N GLU A 126 17.26 -17.18 5.35
CA GLU A 126 17.60 -17.12 6.78
C GLU A 126 18.47 -18.30 7.28
N ALA A 127 18.78 -19.29 6.44
CA ALA A 127 19.69 -20.38 6.80
C ALA A 127 21.16 -19.91 6.73
N PRO A 128 21.96 -20.04 7.82
CA PRO A 128 23.38 -19.70 7.76
C PRO A 128 24.11 -20.64 6.79
N ASP A 129 24.96 -20.04 5.98
CA ASP A 129 25.80 -20.68 4.97
C ASP A 129 26.62 -21.84 5.55
N HIS A 130 26.13 -23.06 5.34
CA HIS A 130 26.95 -24.25 5.31
C HIS A 130 26.57 -25.10 4.09
N SER A 131 27.41 -24.97 3.07
CA SER A 131 27.51 -25.78 1.85
C SER A 131 26.51 -25.48 0.75
N ALA A 132 27.01 -24.78 -0.27
CA ALA A 132 26.50 -24.80 -1.62
C ALA A 132 26.23 -26.25 -2.07
N THR A 133 24.96 -26.64 -2.12
CA THR A 133 24.49 -27.67 -3.04
C THR A 133 23.22 -27.16 -3.72
N ASP A 134 23.32 -27.12 -5.03
CA ASP A 134 22.53 -26.36 -5.97
C ASP A 134 21.09 -26.90 -6.09
N PHE A 135 20.14 -26.28 -5.40
CA PHE A 135 18.70 -26.57 -5.55
C PHE A 135 18.04 -25.76 -6.68
N ARG A 136 18.79 -24.87 -7.37
CA ARG A 136 18.25 -24.06 -8.48
C ARG A 136 17.94 -24.88 -9.74
N HIS A 137 18.39 -26.13 -9.81
CA HIS A 137 18.24 -26.95 -11.02
C HIS A 137 16.94 -27.79 -11.08
N ALA A 138 16.22 -27.99 -9.97
CA ALA A 138 15.09 -28.93 -9.93
C ALA A 138 13.72 -28.34 -10.36
N VAL A 139 13.58 -27.01 -10.42
CA VAL A 139 12.28 -26.36 -10.74
C VAL A 139 12.18 -25.88 -12.19
N ARG A 140 13.29 -25.85 -12.95
CA ARG A 140 13.28 -25.47 -14.38
C ARG A 140 13.12 -26.63 -15.37
N SER A 141 13.31 -27.90 -14.98
CA SER A 141 13.26 -29.02 -15.93
C SER A 141 11.86 -29.58 -16.23
N SER A 142 10.80 -29.10 -15.57
CA SER A 142 9.42 -29.56 -15.83
C SER A 142 8.64 -28.65 -16.79
N SER A 143 9.34 -27.78 -17.54
CA SER A 143 8.75 -26.84 -18.52
C SER A 143 9.12 -27.15 -19.97
N GLU A 144 9.88 -28.22 -20.28
CA GLU A 144 10.41 -28.45 -21.64
C GLU A 144 9.74 -29.57 -22.45
N ASN A 145 8.72 -30.26 -21.91
CA ASN A 145 7.94 -31.22 -22.72
C ASN A 145 6.50 -30.76 -22.93
N ASN A 146 6.31 -29.79 -23.82
CA ASN A 146 5.11 -29.77 -24.65
C ASN A 146 5.45 -29.23 -26.04
N THR A 147 5.98 -30.14 -26.85
CA THR A 147 6.23 -29.97 -28.28
C THR A 147 4.93 -29.64 -29.01
N TRP A 148 4.95 -28.52 -29.71
CA TRP A 148 4.00 -28.18 -30.77
C TRP A 148 4.07 -29.22 -31.90
N ARG A 149 2.96 -29.93 -32.12
CA ARG A 149 2.49 -30.53 -33.40
C ARG A 149 0.98 -30.65 -33.24
N GLY A 150 0.15 -29.84 -33.89
CA GLY A 150 -0.03 -29.79 -35.34
C GLY A 150 -1.28 -30.61 -35.72
N LYS A 151 -2.46 -29.97 -35.73
CA LYS A 151 -3.65 -30.43 -36.47
C LYS A 151 -4.47 -29.21 -36.92
N LEU A 152 -4.04 -28.62 -38.02
CA LEU A 152 -4.94 -28.05 -39.02
C LEU A 152 -5.42 -29.23 -39.87
N HIS A 153 -6.72 -29.50 -39.89
CA HIS A 153 -7.40 -30.20 -40.96
C HIS A 153 -8.75 -29.50 -41.15
N VAL A 154 -8.93 -29.02 -42.39
CA VAL A 154 -10.15 -28.78 -43.18
C VAL A 154 -11.40 -28.31 -42.44
#